data_AF-X0Y974-F1
#
_entry.id   AF-X0Y974-F1
#
_cell.length_a   1.000
_cell.length_b   1.000
_cell.length_c   1.000
_cell.angle_alpha   90.00
_cell.angle_beta   90.00
_cell.angle_gamma   90.00
#
_symmetry.space_group_name_H-M   'P 1'
#
loop_
_entity.id
_entity.type
_entity.pdbx_description
1 polymer ?
#
loop_
_entity_poly.entity_id
_entity_poly.type
_entity_poly.pdbx_seq_one_letter_code
_entity_poly.pdbx_strand_id
1 'polypeptide(L)'
;MRKSPKEIEIENEILAMLSGKPALAASLVFNDQEAQALQNYANVVSIKRLGFNDHGPVHMRKTAQNALIMFDILSKAGIKFNLEEEKIGTEEESKVAVLISSLLHDIGMSIGRDNHEFLGVVLAMPIIERTLTKIYDKDIEKKTIIRSLIIECISGHMATQTIYSLEAGLVSIGD
;
A
#
# COMPACT_ATOMS: atom_id res chain seq x y z
N MET A 1 -14.56 3.32 -13.89
CA MET A 1 -13.50 3.18 -14.92
C MET A 1 -13.20 1.70 -15.13
N ARG A 2 -12.93 1.26 -16.36
CA ARG A 2 -12.66 -0.15 -16.64
C ARG A 2 -11.17 -0.44 -16.41
N LYS A 3 -10.85 -1.38 -15.53
CA LYS A 3 -9.49 -1.88 -15.31
C LYS A 3 -8.96 -2.59 -16.57
N SER A 4 -7.66 -2.50 -16.80
CA SER A 4 -6.98 -3.26 -17.84
C SER A 4 -6.95 -4.77 -17.50
N PRO A 5 -6.80 -5.66 -18.50
CA PRO A 5 -6.61 -7.08 -18.24
C PRO A 5 -5.44 -7.38 -17.30
N LYS A 6 -4.35 -6.61 -17.39
CA LYS A 6 -3.17 -6.82 -16.54
C LYS A 6 -3.42 -6.44 -15.08
N GLU A 7 -4.19 -5.37 -14.83
CA GLU A 7 -4.62 -5.04 -13.46
C GLU A 7 -5.42 -6.20 -12.86
N ILE A 8 -6.38 -6.76 -13.61
CA ILE A 8 -7.24 -7.85 -13.13
C ILE A 8 -6.42 -9.13 -12.87
N GLU A 9 -5.47 -9.45 -13.76
CA GLU A 9 -4.57 -10.59 -13.60
C GLU A 9 -3.78 -10.49 -12.29
N ILE A 10 -3.10 -9.36 -12.04
CA ILE A 10 -2.29 -9.18 -10.83
C ILE A 10 -3.17 -9.12 -9.58
N GLU A 11 -4.36 -8.50 -9.65
CA GLU A 11 -5.30 -8.52 -8.53
C GLU A 11 -5.70 -9.94 -8.12
N ASN A 12 -5.93 -10.83 -9.09
CA ASN A 12 -6.24 -12.24 -8.80
C ASN A 12 -5.04 -12.96 -8.18
N GLU A 13 -3.82 -12.69 -8.66
CA GLU A 13 -2.59 -13.25 -8.09
C GLU A 13 -2.39 -12.79 -6.64
N ILE A 14 -2.57 -11.49 -6.36
CA ILE A 14 -2.51 -10.93 -5.01
C ILE A 14 -3.58 -11.59 -4.13
N LEU A 15 -4.84 -11.67 -4.58
CA LEU A 15 -5.91 -12.29 -3.79
C LEU A 15 -5.64 -13.76 -3.48
N ALA A 16 -4.96 -14.50 -4.37
CA ALA A 16 -4.58 -15.89 -4.13
C ALA A 16 -3.51 -16.04 -3.03
N MET A 17 -2.74 -14.98 -2.72
CA MET A 17 -1.76 -14.95 -1.64
C MET A 17 -2.36 -14.57 -0.28
N LEU A 18 -3.60 -14.07 -0.26
CA LEU A 18 -4.18 -13.43 0.92
C LEU A 18 -5.35 -14.22 1.50
N SER A 19 -5.51 -14.10 2.82
CA SER A 19 -6.70 -14.54 3.54
C SER A 19 -7.04 -13.51 4.64
N GLY A 20 -8.17 -13.68 5.34
CA GLY A 20 -8.52 -12.85 6.49
C GLY A 20 -8.62 -11.34 6.19
N LYS A 21 -8.11 -10.51 7.12
CA LYS A 21 -8.16 -9.04 7.00
C LYS A 21 -7.38 -8.51 5.79
N PRO A 22 -6.18 -9.03 5.43
CA PRO A 22 -5.48 -8.62 4.21
C PRO A 22 -6.30 -8.83 2.92
N ALA A 23 -7.00 -9.96 2.77
CA ALA A 23 -7.83 -10.21 1.59
C ALA A 23 -9.01 -9.23 1.50
N LEU A 24 -9.61 -8.90 2.65
CA LEU A 24 -10.64 -7.87 2.74
C LEU A 24 -10.07 -6.48 2.38
N ALA A 25 -8.88 -6.13 2.90
CA ALA A 25 -8.19 -4.88 2.57
C ALA A 25 -7.93 -4.74 1.07
N ALA A 26 -7.36 -5.78 0.44
CA ALA A 26 -7.13 -5.83 -1.00
C ALA A 26 -8.44 -5.56 -1.76
N SER A 27 -9.49 -6.30 -1.43
CA SER A 27 -10.79 -6.18 -2.09
C SER A 27 -11.39 -4.78 -1.93
N LEU A 28 -11.24 -4.15 -0.77
CA LEU A 28 -11.73 -2.79 -0.52
C LEU A 28 -10.98 -1.75 -1.35
N VAL A 29 -9.64 -1.80 -1.38
CA VAL A 29 -8.82 -0.85 -2.15
C VAL A 29 -8.97 -1.08 -3.65
N PHE A 30 -9.01 -2.33 -4.13
CA PHE A 30 -9.21 -2.65 -5.54
C PHE A 30 -10.55 -2.13 -6.07
N ASN A 31 -11.59 -2.12 -5.25
CA ASN A 31 -12.92 -1.64 -5.65
C ASN A 31 -13.18 -0.18 -5.28
N ASP A 32 -12.17 0.52 -4.75
CA ASP A 32 -12.27 1.93 -4.41
C ASP A 32 -12.14 2.81 -5.66
N GLN A 33 -13.21 3.54 -5.98
CA GLN A 33 -13.27 4.34 -7.19
C GLN A 33 -12.31 5.54 -7.18
N GLU A 34 -12.07 6.13 -6.01
CA GLU A 34 -11.14 7.25 -5.86
C GLU A 34 -9.69 6.77 -5.95
N ALA A 35 -9.35 5.64 -5.31
CA ALA A 35 -8.03 5.02 -5.44
C ALA A 35 -7.71 4.72 -6.91
N GLN A 36 -8.64 4.08 -7.63
CA GLN A 36 -8.47 3.80 -9.05
C GLN A 36 -8.32 5.08 -9.89
N ALA A 37 -9.09 6.13 -9.59
CA ALA A 37 -9.00 7.40 -10.30
C ALA A 37 -7.63 8.08 -10.10
N LEU A 38 -7.16 8.10 -8.86
CA LEU A 38 -5.86 8.67 -8.51
C LEU A 38 -4.71 7.90 -9.16
N GLN A 39 -4.72 6.57 -9.11
CA GLN A 39 -3.72 5.74 -9.78
C GLN A 39 -3.69 5.97 -11.30
N ASN A 40 -4.86 6.04 -11.93
CA ASN A 40 -4.95 6.33 -13.37
C ASN A 40 -4.37 7.71 -13.70
N TYR A 41 -4.68 8.72 -12.88
CA TYR A 41 -4.22 10.08 -13.11
C TYR A 41 -2.74 10.27 -12.78
N ALA A 42 -2.22 9.60 -11.74
CA ALA A 42 -0.79 9.51 -11.43
C ALA A 42 0.00 9.03 -12.65
N ASN A 43 -0.50 8.00 -13.34
CA ASN A 43 0.15 7.53 -14.56
C ASN A 43 0.12 8.55 -15.70
N VAL A 44 -0.99 9.27 -15.86
CA VAL A 44 -1.11 10.33 -16.88
C VAL A 44 -0.12 11.46 -16.60
N VAL A 45 0.00 11.91 -15.35
CA VAL A 45 0.94 12.95 -14.96
C VAL A 45 2.38 12.45 -15.13
N SER A 46 2.70 11.28 -14.62
CA SER A 46 4.03 10.70 -14.73
C SER A 46 4.50 10.56 -16.17
N ILE A 47 3.76 9.81 -17.00
CA ILE A 47 4.20 9.50 -18.36
C ILE A 47 3.99 10.69 -19.30
N LYS A 48 2.77 11.24 -19.37
CA LYS A 48 2.44 12.21 -20.42
C LYS A 48 2.91 13.62 -20.09
N ARG A 49 2.89 14.02 -18.82
CA ARG A 49 3.24 15.39 -18.41
C ARG A 49 4.71 15.52 -18.05
N LEU A 50 5.27 14.55 -17.32
CA LEU A 50 6.63 14.64 -16.78
C LEU A 50 7.66 13.84 -17.59
N GLY A 51 7.22 12.88 -18.42
CA GLY A 51 8.12 12.05 -19.22
C GLY A 51 8.82 10.95 -18.41
N PHE A 52 8.28 10.59 -17.24
CA PHE A 52 8.76 9.47 -16.43
C PHE A 52 8.11 8.14 -16.85
N ASN A 53 8.50 7.05 -16.19
CA ASN A 53 7.93 5.71 -16.38
C ASN A 53 6.56 5.54 -15.67
N ASP A 54 6.03 4.32 -15.69
CA ASP A 54 4.76 3.97 -15.08
C ASP A 54 4.80 4.20 -13.56
N HIS A 55 3.91 5.08 -13.09
CA HIS A 55 3.58 5.30 -11.67
C HIS A 55 2.05 5.11 -11.51
N GLY A 56 1.53 4.09 -12.22
CA GLY A 56 0.12 3.85 -12.43
C GLY A 56 -0.43 2.63 -11.69
N PRO A 57 -1.66 2.21 -12.04
CA PRO A 57 -2.32 1.11 -11.34
C PRO A 57 -1.61 -0.24 -11.47
N VAL A 58 -0.93 -0.51 -12.59
CA VAL A 58 -0.18 -1.76 -12.78
C VAL A 58 1.08 -1.77 -11.92
N HIS A 59 1.85 -0.68 -11.93
CA HIS A 59 3.01 -0.50 -11.06
C HIS A 59 2.68 -0.72 -9.58
N MET A 60 1.72 0.01 -9.00
CA MET A 60 1.40 -0.14 -7.57
C MET A 60 0.92 -1.55 -7.18
N ARG A 61 0.26 -2.28 -8.10
CA ARG A 61 -0.11 -3.68 -7.88
C ARG A 61 1.10 -4.61 -7.92
N LYS A 62 2.06 -4.37 -8.80
CA LYS A 62 3.34 -5.10 -8.79
C LYS A 62 4.13 -4.83 -7.52
N THR A 63 4.22 -3.56 -7.10
CA THR A 63 4.83 -3.17 -5.82
C THR A 63 4.22 -3.95 -4.66
N ALA A 64 2.88 -3.99 -4.59
CA ALA A 64 2.17 -4.78 -3.58
C ALA A 64 2.46 -6.29 -3.67
N GLN A 65 2.47 -6.86 -4.88
CA GLN A 65 2.81 -8.27 -5.07
C GLN A 65 4.24 -8.60 -4.62
N ASN A 66 5.22 -7.78 -5.01
CA ASN A 66 6.62 -7.94 -4.62
C ASN A 66 6.79 -7.84 -3.10
N ALA A 67 6.18 -6.82 -2.48
CA ALA A 67 6.20 -6.62 -1.04
C ALA A 67 5.60 -7.82 -0.30
N LEU A 68 4.48 -8.38 -0.78
CA LEU A 68 3.87 -9.59 -0.20
C LEU A 68 4.72 -10.85 -0.37
N ILE A 69 5.40 -11.02 -1.51
CA ILE A 69 6.33 -12.15 -1.71
C ILE A 69 7.45 -12.09 -0.67
N MET A 70 8.08 -10.92 -0.51
CA MET A 70 9.14 -10.73 0.47
C MET A 70 8.62 -10.87 1.90
N PHE A 71 7.44 -10.32 2.19
CA PHE A 71 6.78 -10.47 3.48
C PHE A 71 6.64 -11.96 3.86
N ASP A 72 6.11 -12.78 2.95
CA ASP A 72 5.93 -14.21 3.19
C ASP A 72 7.26 -14.95 3.33
N ILE A 73 8.32 -14.54 2.62
CA ILE A 73 9.66 -15.11 2.78
C ILE A 73 10.19 -14.84 4.21
N LEU A 74 10.06 -13.61 4.70
CA LEU A 74 10.51 -13.23 6.04
C LEU A 74 9.69 -13.93 7.14
N SER A 75 8.36 -13.95 7.02
CA SER A 75 7.47 -14.67 7.95
C SER A 75 7.83 -16.16 8.02
N LYS A 76 8.00 -16.83 6.88
CA LYS A 76 8.40 -18.25 6.83
C LYS A 76 9.78 -18.51 7.44
N ALA A 77 10.67 -17.52 7.44
CA ALA A 77 11.96 -17.58 8.11
C ALA A 77 11.88 -17.32 9.63
N GLY A 78 10.69 -17.03 10.17
CA GLY A 78 10.46 -16.73 11.59
C GLY A 78 10.89 -15.31 11.99
N ILE A 79 11.09 -14.42 11.01
CA ILE A 79 11.36 -13.01 11.27
C ILE A 79 10.04 -12.33 11.61
N LYS A 80 9.97 -11.72 12.78
CA LYS A 80 8.80 -10.95 13.21
C LYS A 80 8.85 -9.53 12.68
N PHE A 81 7.68 -9.00 12.36
CA PHE A 81 7.50 -7.61 11.97
C PHE A 81 7.38 -6.70 13.19
N ASN A 82 7.47 -5.38 12.99
CA ASN A 82 7.50 -4.43 14.11
C ASN A 82 6.28 -4.54 15.02
N LEU A 83 5.07 -4.65 14.45
CA LEU A 83 3.85 -4.80 15.27
C LEU A 83 3.86 -6.06 16.14
N GLU A 84 4.52 -7.13 15.70
CA GLU A 84 4.64 -8.38 16.44
C GLU A 84 5.72 -8.30 17.53
N GLU A 85 6.90 -7.76 17.20
CA GLU A 85 7.99 -7.54 18.17
C GLU A 85 7.56 -6.61 19.30
N GLU A 86 6.78 -5.57 18.97
CA GLU A 86 6.26 -4.58 19.90
C GLU A 86 5.03 -5.08 20.68
N LYS A 87 4.50 -6.28 20.37
CA LYS A 87 3.31 -6.89 20.98
C LYS A 87 2.03 -6.06 20.84
N ILE A 88 1.92 -5.32 19.75
CA ILE A 88 0.77 -4.46 19.44
C ILE A 88 -0.22 -5.18 18.53
N GLY A 89 0.29 -5.97 17.60
CA GLY A 89 -0.47 -6.68 16.59
C GLY A 89 0.13 -8.02 16.22
N THR A 90 -0.42 -8.62 15.18
CA THR A 90 0.06 -9.86 14.60
C THR A 90 0.61 -9.61 13.20
N GLU A 91 1.23 -10.62 12.61
CA GLU A 91 1.60 -10.64 11.18
C GLU A 91 0.44 -10.15 10.28
N GLU A 92 -0.81 -10.47 10.63
CA GLU A 92 -1.99 -10.07 9.86
C GLU A 92 -2.12 -8.54 9.75
N GLU A 93 -1.89 -7.81 10.85
CA GLU A 93 -1.93 -6.35 10.86
C GLU A 93 -0.78 -5.72 10.06
N SER A 94 0.44 -6.28 10.17
CA SER A 94 1.59 -5.83 9.37
C SER A 94 1.35 -6.06 7.88
N LYS A 95 0.75 -7.20 7.51
CA LYS A 95 0.40 -7.52 6.11
C LYS A 95 -0.67 -6.57 5.56
N VAL A 96 -1.67 -6.18 6.38
CA VAL A 96 -2.64 -5.13 6.00
C VAL A 96 -1.93 -3.80 5.74
N ALA A 97 -1.01 -3.39 6.61
CA ALA A 97 -0.29 -2.13 6.46
C ALA A 97 0.57 -2.09 5.18
N VAL A 98 1.37 -3.14 4.95
CA VAL A 98 2.23 -3.29 3.75
C VAL A 98 1.40 -3.30 2.47
N LEU A 99 0.28 -4.02 2.45
CA LEU A 99 -0.60 -4.11 1.29
C LEU A 99 -1.25 -2.76 0.94
N ILE A 100 -1.88 -2.10 1.93
CA ILE A 100 -2.59 -0.83 1.68
C ILE A 100 -1.59 0.25 1.26
N SER A 101 -0.45 0.36 1.94
CA SER A 101 0.59 1.33 1.59
C SER A 101 1.13 1.07 0.19
N SER A 102 1.50 -0.16 -0.17
CA SER A 102 1.99 -0.49 -1.51
C SER A 102 1.01 -0.11 -2.62
N LEU A 103 -0.29 -0.32 -2.41
CA LEU A 103 -1.33 0.00 -3.40
C LEU A 103 -1.62 1.50 -3.53
N LEU A 104 -1.14 2.32 -2.61
CA LEU A 104 -1.43 3.75 -2.53
C LEU A 104 -0.17 4.65 -2.53
N HIS A 105 1.03 4.07 -2.45
CA HIS A 105 2.26 4.82 -2.15
C HIS A 105 2.52 5.96 -3.14
N ASP A 106 2.17 5.73 -4.40
CA ASP A 106 2.55 6.57 -5.52
C ASP A 106 1.46 7.54 -5.97
N ILE A 107 0.29 7.54 -5.34
CA ILE A 107 -0.85 8.36 -5.81
C ILE A 107 -0.56 9.86 -5.76
N GLY A 108 0.46 10.29 -5.00
CA GLY A 108 0.96 11.67 -5.02
C GLY A 108 1.51 12.10 -6.38
N MET A 109 1.97 11.17 -7.23
CA MET A 109 2.38 11.44 -8.61
C MET A 109 1.24 12.02 -9.46
N SER A 110 -0.02 11.89 -9.01
CA SER A 110 -1.18 12.58 -9.62
C SER A 110 -1.12 14.11 -9.51
N ILE A 111 -0.27 14.65 -8.62
CA ILE A 111 -0.02 16.07 -8.46
C ILE A 111 1.29 16.46 -9.18
N GLY A 112 2.38 15.74 -8.91
CA GLY A 112 3.71 16.00 -9.44
C GLY A 112 4.76 15.10 -8.79
N ARG A 113 6.04 15.28 -9.14
CA ARG A 113 7.15 14.48 -8.61
C ARG A 113 7.66 14.96 -7.24
N ASP A 114 7.70 16.27 -7.05
CA ASP A 114 8.25 16.86 -5.84
C ASP A 114 7.34 16.58 -4.64
N ASN A 115 7.91 16.00 -3.59
CA ASN A 115 7.22 15.62 -2.35
C ASN A 115 5.98 14.73 -2.58
N HIS A 116 5.97 13.92 -3.64
CA HIS A 116 4.84 13.07 -3.97
C HIS A 116 4.57 12.04 -2.86
N GLU A 117 5.57 11.66 -2.06
CA GLU A 117 5.38 10.79 -0.90
C GLU A 117 4.43 11.42 0.13
N PHE A 118 4.68 12.69 0.50
CA PHE A 118 3.88 13.41 1.50
C PHE A 118 2.52 13.85 0.94
N LEU A 119 2.48 14.32 -0.32
CA LEU A 119 1.23 14.63 -1.00
C LEU A 119 0.37 13.37 -1.20
N GLY A 120 1.02 12.22 -1.43
CA GLY A 120 0.42 10.90 -1.49
C GLY A 120 -0.27 10.53 -0.17
N VAL A 121 0.38 10.77 0.98
CA VAL A 121 -0.25 10.59 2.30
C VAL A 121 -1.55 11.41 2.44
N VAL A 122 -1.56 12.67 2.00
CA VAL A 122 -2.75 13.53 2.06
C VAL A 122 -3.90 12.95 1.24
N LEU A 123 -3.62 12.49 0.02
CA LEU A 123 -4.61 11.86 -0.86
C LEU A 123 -5.05 10.46 -0.36
N ALA A 124 -4.15 9.71 0.26
CA ALA A 124 -4.39 8.34 0.69
C ALA A 124 -5.22 8.29 1.98
N MET A 125 -5.10 9.29 2.85
CA MET A 125 -5.76 9.32 4.16
C MET A 125 -7.26 9.01 4.13
N PRO A 126 -8.11 9.65 3.30
CA PRO A 126 -9.54 9.31 3.25
C PRO A 126 -9.80 7.87 2.78
N ILE A 127 -8.89 7.28 1.99
CA ILE A 127 -8.96 5.91 1.47
C ILE A 127 -8.58 4.91 2.54
N ILE A 128 -7.50 5.21 3.26
CA ILE A 128 -7.02 4.43 4.41
C ILE A 128 -8.10 4.40 5.48
N GLU A 129 -8.67 5.56 5.86
CA GLU A 129 -9.68 5.65 6.92
C GLU A 129 -10.93 4.81 6.66
N ARG A 130 -11.51 4.93 5.46
CA ARG A 130 -12.72 4.16 5.11
C ARG A 130 -12.43 2.67 4.92
N THR A 131 -11.20 2.31 4.53
CA THR A 131 -10.77 0.91 4.43
C THR A 131 -10.60 0.32 5.82
N LEU A 132 -9.79 0.95 6.68
CA LEU A 132 -9.54 0.47 8.03
C LEU A 132 -10.79 0.47 8.92
N THR A 133 -11.74 1.40 8.72
CA THR A 133 -13.01 1.40 9.44
C THR A 133 -13.84 0.14 9.13
N LYS A 134 -13.74 -0.43 7.93
CA LYS A 134 -14.41 -1.70 7.61
C LYS A 134 -13.70 -2.93 8.16
N ILE A 135 -12.41 -2.83 8.48
CA ILE A 135 -11.59 -3.93 8.97
C ILE A 135 -11.54 -3.95 10.50
N TYR A 136 -11.42 -2.78 11.13
CA TYR A 136 -11.18 -2.59 12.56
C TYR A 136 -12.28 -1.73 13.23
N ASP A 137 -13.51 -1.79 12.74
CA ASP A 137 -14.70 -0.99 13.14
C ASP A 137 -14.58 -0.24 14.49
N LYS A 138 -14.68 -0.97 15.60
CA LYS A 138 -14.68 -0.41 16.96
C LYS A 138 -13.30 -0.38 17.65
N ASP A 139 -12.27 -0.93 17.02
CA ASP A 139 -10.91 -0.98 17.57
C ASP A 139 -10.13 0.28 17.14
N ILE A 140 -10.41 1.39 17.83
CA ILE A 140 -9.85 2.72 17.53
C ILE A 140 -8.32 2.71 17.66
N GLU A 141 -7.80 2.01 18.66
CA GLU A 141 -6.36 1.92 18.92
C GLU A 141 -5.66 1.21 17.77
N LYS A 142 -6.12 0.01 17.40
CA LYS A 142 -5.54 -0.75 16.29
C LYS A 142 -5.64 -0.02 14.96
N LYS A 143 -6.80 0.59 14.67
CA LYS A 143 -6.98 1.42 13.48
C LYS A 143 -5.97 2.56 13.43
N THR A 144 -5.77 3.25 14.55
CA THR A 144 -4.86 4.41 14.63
C THR A 144 -3.41 3.98 14.40
N ILE A 145 -2.99 2.87 14.99
CA ILE A 145 -1.62 2.36 14.87
C ILE A 145 -1.33 1.90 13.44
N ILE A 146 -2.21 1.08 12.86
CA ILE A 146 -2.03 0.57 11.49
C ILE A 146 -2.04 1.72 10.48
N ARG A 147 -2.89 2.73 10.68
CA ARG A 147 -2.85 3.95 9.87
C ARG A 147 -1.50 4.65 9.95
N SER A 148 -0.93 4.81 11.14
CA SER A 148 0.39 5.44 11.30
C SER A 148 1.49 4.64 10.59
N LEU A 149 1.45 3.31 10.67
CA LEU A 149 2.39 2.44 9.95
C LEU A 149 2.24 2.55 8.43
N ILE A 150 1.00 2.58 7.92
CA ILE A 150 0.74 2.82 6.48
C ILE A 150 1.33 4.16 6.03
N ILE A 151 1.17 5.20 6.84
CA ILE A 151 1.71 6.54 6.56
C ILE A 151 3.24 6.53 6.54
N GLU A 152 3.88 5.83 7.48
CA GLU A 152 5.34 5.64 7.47
C GLU A 152 5.79 4.98 6.17
N CYS A 153 5.15 3.87 5.78
CA CYS A 153 5.46 3.16 4.55
C CYS A 153 5.32 4.06 3.31
N ILE A 154 4.22 4.80 3.19
CA ILE A 154 3.99 5.70 2.03
C ILE A 154 4.98 6.87 2.05
N SER A 155 5.21 7.51 3.19
CA SER A 155 6.13 8.65 3.25
C SER A 155 7.60 8.26 3.08
N GLY A 156 7.96 7.01 3.39
CA GLY A 156 9.33 6.51 3.34
C GLY A 156 9.73 5.76 2.07
N HIS A 157 8.81 5.44 1.16
CA HIS A 157 9.07 4.49 0.06
C HIS A 157 10.23 4.89 -0.87
N MET A 158 10.46 6.19 -1.08
CA MET A 158 11.56 6.71 -1.91
C MET A 158 12.93 6.73 -1.21
N ALA A 159 13.00 6.33 0.06
CA ALA A 159 14.19 6.45 0.92
C ALA A 159 14.78 7.87 1.01
N THR A 160 13.95 8.90 0.78
CA THR A 160 14.28 10.32 0.95
C THR A 160 14.31 10.73 2.43
N GLN A 161 13.69 9.93 3.29
CA GLN A 161 13.68 10.03 4.75
C GLN A 161 13.96 8.66 5.38
N THR A 162 14.42 8.66 6.63
CA THR A 162 14.66 7.42 7.39
C THR A 162 13.35 6.71 7.68
N ILE A 163 13.30 5.40 7.38
CA ILE A 163 12.25 4.48 7.81
C ILE A 163 12.68 3.73 9.08
N TYR A 164 11.73 3.32 9.91
CA TYR A 164 11.96 2.72 11.23
C TYR A 164 11.28 1.35 11.40
N SER A 165 10.49 0.91 10.43
CA SER A 165 9.86 -0.41 10.43
C SER A 165 10.34 -1.32 9.29
N LEU A 166 10.31 -2.63 9.53
CA LEU A 166 10.55 -3.65 8.52
C LEU A 166 9.48 -3.59 7.42
N GLU A 167 8.24 -3.28 7.80
CA GLU A 167 7.11 -3.06 6.91
C GLU A 167 7.35 -1.93 5.91
N ALA A 168 7.87 -0.78 6.35
CA ALA A 168 8.22 0.32 5.45
C ALA A 168 9.38 -0.07 4.51
N GLY A 169 10.33 -0.88 5.00
CA GLY A 169 11.41 -1.42 4.19
C GLY A 169 10.91 -2.34 3.07
N LEU A 170 9.90 -3.17 3.37
CA LEU A 170 9.28 -4.05 2.36
C LEU A 170 8.61 -3.27 1.24
N VAL A 171 7.93 -2.17 1.55
CA VAL A 171 7.30 -1.31 0.54
C VAL A 171 8.37 -0.65 -0.32
N SER A 172 9.43 -0.11 0.31
CA SER A 172 10.53 0.56 -0.40
C SER A 172 11.33 -0.37 -1.32
N ILE A 173 11.49 -1.65 -0.97
CA ILE A 173 12.19 -2.64 -1.82
C ILE A 173 11.23 -3.25 -2.85
N GLY A 174 9.93 -3.33 -2.52
CA GLY A 174 8.92 -3.88 -3.40
C GLY A 174 8.65 -2.97 -4.60
N ASP A 175 8.81 -1.68 -4.38
CA ASP A 175 8.74 -0.60 -5.37
C ASP A 175 9.94 -0.58 -6.34
#